data_AF-A0A7S0WFQ3-F1
#
_entry.id   AF-A0A7S0WFQ3-F1
#
_cell.length_a   1.000
_cell.length_b   1.000
_cell.length_c   1.000
_cell.angle_alpha   90.00
_cell.angle_beta   90.00
_cell.angle_gamma   90.00
#
_symmetry.space_group_name_H-M   'P 1'
#
loop_
_entity.id
_entity.type
_entity.pdbx_description
1 polymer ?
#
loop_
_entity_poly.entity_id
_entity_poly.type
_entity_poly.pdbx_seq_one_letter_code
_entity_poly.pdbx_strand_id
1 'polypeptide(L)'
;MDGTVKGGSYLWGAVLRIDVLEAPPSTRLAFIGPPPARVKVVSTPAEDAMDDMGYYMPAQEDGEELFGMDTVRHMGGLRVTREIELDAEPYGDAPIGDIAMSGLGGWVGVFSKRNNAGNNTIRLRVWAPA
;
A
#
# COMPACT_ATOMS: atom_id res chain seq x y z
N MET A 1 -15.66 6.36 5.75
CA MET A 1 -15.20 5.03 5.34
C MET A 1 -15.47 4.09 6.49
N ASP A 2 -16.21 3.04 6.19
CA ASP A 2 -16.83 2.00 7.02
C ASP A 2 -15.81 1.01 7.61
N GLY A 3 -14.58 1.48 7.86
CA GLY A 3 -13.49 0.73 8.46
C GLY A 3 -12.89 -0.40 7.60
N THR A 4 -13.50 -0.71 6.45
CA THR A 4 -13.05 -1.78 5.54
C THR A 4 -11.98 -1.25 4.58
N VAL A 5 -10.90 -2.03 4.40
CA VAL A 5 -9.79 -1.68 3.50
C VAL A 5 -10.06 -1.99 2.03
N LYS A 6 -11.04 -2.84 1.74
CA LYS A 6 -11.45 -3.23 0.37
C LYS A 6 -11.90 -2.01 -0.43
N GLY A 7 -11.48 -1.94 -1.69
CA GLY A 7 -11.80 -0.83 -2.58
C GLY A 7 -10.99 0.43 -2.30
N GLY A 8 -10.00 0.35 -1.40
CA GLY A 8 -9.01 1.39 -1.19
C GLY A 8 -7.70 1.13 -1.94
N SER A 9 -7.09 2.20 -2.43
CA SER A 9 -5.70 2.25 -2.87
C SER A 9 -4.88 2.99 -1.82
N TYR A 10 -3.84 2.34 -1.32
CA TYR A 10 -2.95 2.84 -0.28
C TYR A 10 -1.61 3.22 -0.89
N LEU A 11 -1.27 4.49 -0.82
CA LEU A 11 -0.07 5.06 -1.43
C LEU A 11 0.90 5.45 -0.32
N TRP A 12 2.09 4.85 -0.34
CA TRP A 12 3.14 5.13 0.62
C TRP A 12 4.22 5.97 -0.07
N GLY A 13 4.05 7.29 0.00
CA GLY A 13 4.83 8.24 -0.81
C GLY A 13 4.71 7.98 -2.31
N ALA A 14 5.83 8.11 -3.03
CA ALA A 14 5.93 7.89 -4.47
C ALA A 14 6.30 6.46 -4.89
N VAL A 15 6.47 5.55 -3.93
CA VAL A 15 7.29 4.34 -4.14
C VAL A 15 6.53 3.03 -3.98
N LEU A 16 5.33 3.09 -3.39
CA LEU A 16 4.49 1.91 -3.25
C LEU A 16 3.03 2.32 -3.35
N ARG A 17 2.26 1.59 -4.14
CA ARG A 17 0.80 1.61 -4.11
C ARG A 17 0.27 0.19 -3.95
N ILE A 18 -0.69 0.01 -3.05
CA ILE A 18 -1.40 -1.26 -2.84
C ILE A 18 -2.88 -1.03 -3.11
N ASP A 19 -3.43 -1.72 -4.12
CA ASP A 19 -4.86 -1.77 -4.35
C ASP A 19 -5.44 -3.00 -3.65
N VAL A 20 -6.43 -2.80 -2.79
CA VAL A 20 -7.16 -3.89 -2.13
C VAL A 20 -8.37 -4.26 -2.99
N LEU A 21 -8.19 -5.28 -3.82
CA LEU A 21 -9.21 -5.76 -4.76
C LEU A 21 -10.30 -6.57 -4.03
N GLU A 22 -9.85 -7.43 -3.11
CA GLU A 22 -10.72 -8.27 -2.31
C GLU A 22 -10.14 -8.41 -0.90
N ALA A 23 -10.98 -8.30 0.11
CA ALA A 23 -10.57 -8.47 1.50
C ALA A 23 -11.81 -8.66 2.39
N PRO A 24 -11.75 -9.55 3.40
CA PRO A 24 -12.70 -9.57 4.50
C PRO A 24 -12.74 -8.22 5.25
N PRO A 25 -13.85 -7.87 5.90
CA PRO A 25 -13.93 -6.64 6.73
C PRO A 25 -12.92 -6.61 7.88
N SER A 26 -12.38 -7.76 8.29
CA SER A 26 -11.35 -7.89 9.34
C SER A 26 -9.95 -7.55 8.84
N THR A 27 -9.74 -7.32 7.54
CA THR A 27 -8.43 -7.05 6.99
C THR A 27 -7.91 -5.68 7.41
N ARG A 28 -6.64 -5.64 7.82
CA ARG A 28 -5.93 -4.42 8.21
C ARG A 28 -4.54 -4.43 7.57
N LEU A 29 -4.03 -3.24 7.28
CA LEU A 29 -2.68 -3.02 6.78
C LEU A 29 -1.90 -2.18 7.80
N ALA A 30 -0.68 -2.60 8.12
CA ALA A 30 0.24 -1.84 8.96
C ALA A 30 1.48 -1.46 8.16
N PHE A 31 1.77 -0.16 8.02
CA PHE A 31 2.92 0.35 7.29
C PHE A 31 4.07 0.60 8.26
N ILE A 32 5.14 -0.19 8.16
CA ILE A 32 6.28 -0.17 9.08
C ILE A 32 7.51 0.28 8.30
N GLY A 33 7.99 1.50 8.52
CA GLY A 33 9.12 2.05 7.78
C GLY A 33 9.55 3.43 8.28
N PRO A 34 10.30 4.20 7.47
CA PRO A 34 10.93 5.44 7.91
C PRO A 34 9.88 6.49 8.36
N PRO A 35 10.13 7.23 9.46
CA PRO A 35 9.16 8.16 10.06
C PRO A 35 8.50 9.21 9.13
N PRO A 36 9.18 9.78 8.11
CA PRO A 36 8.54 10.79 7.25
C PRO A 36 7.58 10.19 6.20
N ALA A 37 7.57 8.87 5.99
CA ALA A 37 6.80 8.24 4.93
C ALA A 37 5.31 8.18 5.28
N ARG A 38 4.51 9.07 4.68
CA ARG A 38 3.05 9.16 4.89
C ARG A 38 2.28 8.19 4.00
N VAL A 39 1.19 7.65 4.53
CA VAL A 39 0.24 6.82 3.79
C VAL A 39 -0.97 7.66 3.40
N LYS A 40 -1.24 7.76 2.09
CA LYS A 40 -2.47 8.35 1.54
C LYS A 40 -3.41 7.22 1.14
N VAL A 41 -4.71 7.39 1.40
CA VAL A 41 -5.75 6.43 1.01
C VAL A 41 -6.70 7.12 0.05
N VAL A 42 -6.98 6.48 -1.08
CA VAL A 42 -7.93 6.94 -2.09
C VAL A 42 -8.83 5.78 -2.51
N SER A 43 -9.95 6.07 -3.19
CA SER A 43 -10.84 5.02 -3.68
C SER A 43 -10.27 4.37 -4.95
N THR A 44 -10.44 3.05 -5.08
CA THR A 44 -10.07 2.27 -6.27
C THR A 44 -11.23 2.29 -7.29
N PRO A 45 -10.96 2.49 -8.60
CA PRO A 45 -9.66 2.63 -9.23
C PRO A 45 -9.10 4.05 -9.04
N ALA A 46 -7.85 4.12 -8.59
CA ALA A 46 -7.19 5.39 -8.23
C ALA A 46 -6.56 6.10 -9.43
N GLU A 47 -7.21 6.04 -10.61
CA GLU A 47 -6.65 6.53 -11.88
C GLU A 47 -6.31 8.03 -11.81
N ASP A 48 -7.15 8.82 -11.13
CA ASP A 48 -6.98 10.27 -10.98
C ASP A 48 -6.12 10.70 -9.77
N ALA A 49 -5.75 9.76 -8.89
CA ALA A 49 -5.07 10.11 -7.63
C ALA A 49 -3.57 10.42 -7.80
N MET A 50 -2.98 10.01 -8.92
CA MET A 50 -1.55 10.18 -9.23
C MET A 50 -1.23 11.60 -9.71
N ASP A 51 -2.13 12.28 -10.43
CA ASP A 51 -1.92 13.66 -10.89
C ASP A 51 -1.83 14.63 -9.69
N ASP A 52 -2.57 14.37 -8.63
CA ASP A 52 -2.53 15.12 -7.37
C ASP A 52 -1.31 14.78 -6.47
N MET A 53 -0.56 13.71 -6.76
CA MET A 53 0.55 13.28 -5.89
C MET A 53 1.78 14.17 -5.95
N GLY A 54 1.93 14.96 -7.01
CA GLY A 54 2.97 15.98 -7.13
C GLY A 54 2.96 17.02 -6.00
N TYR A 55 1.85 17.13 -5.27
CA TYR A 55 1.61 18.18 -4.29
C TYR A 55 1.74 17.72 -2.82
N TYR A 56 1.90 16.42 -2.57
CA TYR A 56 1.77 15.83 -1.22
C TYR A 56 3.04 15.18 -0.66
N MET A 57 4.17 15.31 -1.36
CA MET A 57 5.46 14.91 -0.82
C MET A 57 5.93 16.01 0.15
N PRO A 58 6.25 15.69 1.42
CA PRO A 58 6.90 16.69 2.26
C PRO A 58 8.25 17.02 1.63
N ALA A 59 8.52 18.32 1.43
CA ALA A 59 9.89 18.79 1.26
C ALA A 59 10.71 18.28 2.45
N GLN A 60 11.83 17.61 2.20
CA GLN A 60 12.77 17.28 3.28
C GLN A 60 13.86 18.36 3.39
N GLU A 61 14.26 18.59 4.64
CA GLU A 61 15.47 19.32 5.00
C GLU A 61 16.66 18.78 4.20
N ASP A 62 17.58 19.68 3.84
CA ASP A 62 18.80 19.48 3.06
C ASP A 62 18.68 19.38 1.52
N GLY A 63 17.49 19.65 0.95
CA GLY A 63 17.37 20.05 -0.46
C GLY A 63 17.46 18.95 -1.53
N GLU A 64 17.57 17.68 -1.12
CA GLU A 64 17.48 16.51 -2.00
C GLU A 64 16.07 15.90 -1.90
N GLU A 65 15.29 15.97 -2.97
CA GLU A 65 13.93 15.46 -3.03
C GLU A 65 13.94 13.92 -3.15
N LEU A 66 14.05 13.21 -2.02
CA LEU A 66 14.15 11.74 -1.99
C LEU A 66 13.00 11.03 -2.73
N PHE A 67 11.82 11.66 -2.83
CA PHE A 67 10.61 11.09 -3.42
C PHE A 67 9.84 12.10 -4.29
N GLY A 68 10.57 12.90 -5.07
CA GLY A 68 10.02 13.95 -5.93
C GLY A 68 9.39 13.48 -7.24
N MET A 69 8.70 14.41 -7.94
CA MET A 69 8.16 14.16 -9.28
C MET A 69 9.27 13.81 -10.28
N ASP A 70 10.47 14.37 -10.09
CA ASP A 70 11.63 14.07 -10.91
C ASP A 70 12.17 12.67 -10.64
N THR A 71 12.15 12.21 -9.38
CA THR A 71 12.44 10.81 -9.02
C THR A 71 11.43 9.85 -9.64
N VAL A 72 10.13 10.19 -9.59
CA VAL A 72 9.06 9.41 -10.24
C VAL A 72 9.28 9.31 -11.75
N ARG A 73 9.62 10.42 -12.42
CA ARG A 73 9.93 10.46 -13.85
C ARG A 73 11.19 9.65 -14.19
N HIS A 74 12.25 9.79 -13.40
CA HIS A 74 13.50 9.05 -13.59
C HIS A 74 13.31 7.54 -13.42
N MET A 75 12.51 7.12 -12.43
CA MET A 75 12.20 5.71 -12.17
C MET A 75 11.09 5.15 -13.07
N GLY A 76 10.51 5.96 -13.97
CA GLY A 76 9.50 5.51 -14.93
C GLY A 76 8.12 5.20 -14.31
N GLY A 77 7.84 5.78 -13.13
CA GLY A 77 6.58 5.65 -12.41
C GLY A 77 6.34 4.29 -11.76
N LEU A 78 5.18 4.16 -11.09
CA LEU A 78 4.74 2.89 -10.52
C LEU A 78 4.13 2.00 -11.60
N ARG A 79 4.46 0.70 -11.56
CA ARG A 79 3.89 -0.32 -12.43
C ARG A 79 3.37 -1.47 -11.59
N VAL A 80 2.39 -2.22 -12.09
CA VAL A 80 1.97 -3.46 -11.43
C VAL A 80 3.17 -4.40 -11.43
N THR A 81 3.70 -4.68 -10.24
CA THR A 81 4.82 -5.61 -10.07
C THR A 81 4.34 -6.96 -9.60
N ARG A 82 3.22 -7.01 -8.86
CA ARG A 82 2.67 -8.28 -8.36
C ARG A 82 1.19 -8.22 -8.05
N GLU A 83 0.49 -9.32 -8.28
CA GLU A 83 -0.78 -9.61 -7.61
C GLU A 83 -0.53 -10.69 -6.55
N ILE A 84 -1.04 -10.44 -5.36
CA ILE A 84 -0.84 -11.30 -4.18
C ILE A 84 -2.21 -11.79 -3.73
N GLU A 85 -2.31 -13.09 -3.51
CA GLU A 85 -3.47 -13.75 -2.91
C GLU A 85 -3.03 -14.41 -1.60
N LEU A 86 -3.73 -14.09 -0.51
CA LEU A 86 -3.50 -14.64 0.83
C LEU A 86 -4.83 -15.13 1.39
N ASP A 87 -4.78 -16.11 2.27
CA ASP A 87 -5.95 -16.56 3.03
C ASP A 87 -5.89 -16.04 4.47
N ALA A 88 -7.04 -15.61 4.98
CA ALA A 88 -7.18 -15.22 6.37
C ALA A 88 -6.94 -16.41 7.31
N GLU A 89 -6.16 -16.17 8.35
CA GLU A 89 -5.80 -17.18 9.34
C GLU A 89 -6.81 -17.24 10.50
N PRO A 90 -6.91 -18.39 11.19
CA PRO A 90 -7.80 -18.55 12.34
C PRO A 90 -7.49 -17.57 13.50
N TYR A 91 -6.23 -17.19 13.66
CA TYR A 91 -5.74 -16.32 14.72
C TYR A 91 -5.38 -14.94 14.14
N GLY A 92 -5.88 -13.86 14.75
CA GLY A 92 -5.91 -12.53 14.13
C GLY A 92 -4.90 -11.51 14.67
N ASP A 93 -3.99 -11.94 15.55
CA ASP A 93 -3.09 -11.03 16.27
C ASP A 93 -1.71 -10.89 15.62
N ALA A 94 -1.37 -11.78 14.69
CA ALA A 94 -0.14 -11.73 13.89
C ALA A 94 -0.45 -11.35 12.43
N PRO A 95 0.51 -10.74 11.71
CA PRO A 95 0.38 -10.58 10.27
C PRO A 95 0.37 -11.95 9.60
N ILE A 96 -0.51 -12.12 8.61
CA ILE A 96 -0.60 -13.32 7.76
C ILE A 96 0.41 -13.27 6.60
N GLY A 97 1.05 -12.11 6.41
CA GLY A 97 2.11 -11.91 5.42
C GLY A 97 2.61 -10.48 5.41
N ASP A 98 3.83 -10.29 4.93
CA ASP A 98 4.45 -8.99 4.77
C ASP A 98 4.72 -8.69 3.29
N ILE A 99 4.42 -7.46 2.87
CA ILE A 99 4.82 -6.91 1.58
C ILE A 99 6.07 -6.05 1.81
N ALA A 100 7.23 -6.64 1.59
CA ALA A 100 8.51 -5.96 1.70
C ALA A 100 8.84 -5.21 0.40
N MET A 101 9.34 -3.97 0.53
CA MET A 101 9.85 -3.18 -0.59
C MET A 101 11.33 -2.88 -0.36
N SER A 102 12.20 -3.45 -1.19
CA SER A 102 13.65 -3.32 -1.08
C SER A 102 14.09 -1.87 -1.23
N GLY A 103 14.96 -1.40 -0.34
CA GLY A 103 15.47 -0.03 -0.35
C GLY A 103 14.65 0.98 0.45
N LEU A 104 13.41 0.66 0.86
CA LEU A 104 12.61 1.54 1.73
C LEU A 104 12.98 1.41 3.22
N GLY A 105 13.62 0.30 3.61
CA GLY A 105 13.90 0.00 5.02
C GLY A 105 12.62 -0.33 5.82
N GLY A 106 11.60 -0.88 5.15
CA GLY A 106 10.30 -1.13 5.74
C GLY A 106 9.46 -2.15 4.96
N TRP A 107 8.27 -2.47 5.50
CA TRP A 107 7.31 -3.39 4.91
C TRP A 107 5.87 -3.03 5.28
N VAL A 108 4.91 -3.63 4.58
CA VAL A 108 3.49 -3.55 4.91
C VAL A 108 3.03 -4.89 5.45
N GLY A 109 2.69 -4.94 6.74
CA GLY A 109 2.09 -6.12 7.36
C GLY A 109 0.62 -6.25 6.99
N VAL A 110 0.22 -7.40 6.48
CA VAL A 110 -1.16 -7.75 6.15
C VAL A 110 -1.74 -8.58 7.29
N PHE A 111 -2.84 -8.12 7.88
CA PHE A 111 -3.54 -8.82 8.95
C PHE A 111 -4.94 -9.15 8.48
N SER A 112 -5.43 -10.35 8.77
CA SER A 112 -6.83 -10.69 8.55
C SER A 112 -7.21 -11.84 9.47
N LYS A 113 -8.45 -11.81 9.97
CA LYS A 113 -9.00 -12.89 10.78
C LYS A 113 -10.03 -13.65 9.98
N ARG A 114 -9.90 -14.98 9.95
CA ARG A 114 -10.85 -15.87 9.28
C ARG A 114 -12.27 -15.63 9.78
N ASN A 115 -13.18 -15.48 8.84
CA ASN A 115 -14.63 -15.45 9.02
C ASN A 115 -15.20 -16.83 8.67
N ASN A 116 -15.98 -17.42 9.59
CA ASN A 116 -16.60 -18.73 9.39
C ASN A 116 -17.75 -18.74 8.37
N ALA A 117 -18.27 -17.57 7.99
CA ALA A 117 -19.48 -17.44 7.18
C ALA A 117 -19.27 -16.72 5.83
N GLY A 118 -18.03 -16.47 5.41
CA GLY A 118 -17.79 -15.63 4.23
C GLY A 118 -16.45 -15.87 3.55
N ASN A 119 -16.16 -15.02 2.57
CA ASN A 119 -14.86 -15.03 1.89
C ASN A 119 -13.74 -14.72 2.89
N ASN A 120 -12.67 -15.50 2.82
CA ASN A 120 -11.46 -15.38 3.63
C ASN A 120 -10.24 -14.97 2.81
N THR A 121 -10.39 -14.81 1.50
CA THR A 121 -9.31 -14.48 0.59
C THR A 121 -9.08 -12.98 0.56
N ILE A 122 -7.80 -12.60 0.60
CA ILE A 122 -7.30 -11.25 0.44
C ILE A 122 -6.57 -11.19 -0.89
N ARG A 123 -7.01 -10.32 -1.80
CA ARG A 123 -6.36 -10.08 -3.10
C ARG A 123 -5.87 -8.65 -3.17
N LEU A 124 -4.56 -8.52 -3.33
CA LEU A 124 -3.86 -7.24 -3.39
C LEU A 124 -3.16 -7.11 -4.74
N ARG A 125 -3.22 -5.92 -5.32
CA ARG A 125 -2.37 -5.56 -6.46
C ARG A 125 -1.33 -4.55 -5.99
N VAL A 126 -0.07 -4.91 -6.17
CA VAL A 126 1.08 -4.13 -5.73
C VAL A 126 1.68 -3.41 -6.93
N TRP A 127 1.89 -2.11 -6.75
CA TRP A 127 2.54 -1.23 -7.68
C TRP A 127 3.82 -0.67 -7.07
N ALA A 128 4.94 -0.81 -7.78
CA ALA A 128 6.25 -0.33 -7.37
C ALA A 128 7.04 0.15 -8.61
N PRO A 129 8.13 0.92 -8.44
CA PRO A 129 9.09 1.16 -9.52
C PRO A 129 9.61 -0.16 -10.11
N ALA A 130 9.95 -0.15 -11.39
CA ALA A 130 10.53 -1.30 -12.10
C ALA A 130 12.03 -1.48 -11.83
#